data_AF-A0A1S9RLD5-F1
#
_entry.id   AF-A0A1S9RLD5-F1
#
_cell.length_a   1.000
_cell.length_b   1.000
_cell.length_c   1.000
_cell.angle_alpha   90.00
_cell.angle_beta   90.00
_cell.angle_gamma   90.00
#
_symmetry.space_group_name_H-M   'P 1'
#
loop_
_entity.id
_entity.type
_entity.pdbx_description
1 polymer ?
#
loop_
_entity_poly.entity_id
_entity_poly.type
_entity_poly.pdbx_seq_one_letter_code
_entity_poly.pdbx_strand_id
1 'polypeptide(L)'
;MANLGIFPALGPTRDQFDNYAVLNAVNPDPLLGYAHGPIPNNNPGWKPAAYTAAVAAGNVRYDIKAADIAATPPPNQAVVLNKENTGVCDIVVNPPAQMCGMVFSEGPALRRHIRNEHSGAIVNPSRRSKTQPEIIAG
;
A
#
# COMPACT_ATOMS: atom_id res chain seq x y z
N MET A 1 36.22 -9.21 48.76
CA MET A 1 34.97 -8.53 48.35
C MET A 1 35.23 -7.92 46.98
N ALA A 2 34.78 -8.59 45.92
CA ALA A 2 34.95 -8.09 44.55
C ALA A 2 33.75 -7.19 44.20
N ASN A 3 34.03 -5.94 43.90
CA ASN A 3 33.07 -4.95 43.41
C ASN A 3 32.70 -5.34 41.98
N LEU A 4 31.53 -5.96 41.80
CA LEU A 4 31.00 -6.30 40.48
C LEU A 4 30.56 -5.01 39.81
N GLY A 5 31.40 -4.54 38.89
CA GLY A 5 31.17 -3.35 38.09
C GLY A 5 29.80 -3.40 37.40
N ILE A 6 29.19 -2.22 37.36
CA ILE A 6 27.94 -1.91 36.66
C ILE A 6 28.05 -2.42 35.22
N PHE A 7 27.22 -3.41 34.86
CA PHE A 7 27.02 -3.80 33.47
C PHE A 7 26.35 -2.64 32.73
N PRO A 8 26.93 -2.08 31.65
CA PRO A 8 26.20 -1.16 30.82
C PRO A 8 25.03 -1.90 30.17
N ALA A 9 23.90 -1.22 30.19
CA ALA A 9 22.56 -1.76 29.99
C ALA A 9 22.39 -2.51 28.67
N LEU A 10 21.45 -3.45 28.74
CA LEU A 10 20.62 -4.00 27.67
C LEU A 10 20.56 -3.07 26.44
N GLY A 11 20.69 -3.67 25.25
CA GLY A 11 20.71 -2.97 23.96
C GLY A 11 19.53 -2.02 23.71
N PRO A 12 19.48 -1.41 22.51
CA PRO A 12 18.62 -0.25 22.29
C PRO A 12 17.17 -0.50 22.68
N THR A 13 16.60 0.45 23.42
CA THR A 13 15.21 0.37 23.89
C THR A 13 14.25 0.69 22.74
N ARG A 14 13.00 0.20 22.81
CA ARG A 14 11.96 0.46 21.80
C ARG A 14 11.84 1.96 21.48
N ASP A 15 11.86 2.79 22.50
CA ASP A 15 11.74 4.25 22.40
C ASP A 15 12.87 4.89 21.57
N GLN A 16 14.03 4.23 21.44
CA GLN A 16 15.13 4.69 20.57
C GLN A 16 14.88 4.41 19.09
N PHE A 17 13.88 3.58 18.77
CA PHE A 17 13.40 3.31 17.41
C PHE A 17 12.12 4.10 17.09
N ASP A 18 11.52 4.78 18.07
CA ASP A 18 10.32 5.59 17.85
C ASP A 18 10.69 6.87 17.10
N ASN A 19 10.31 6.91 15.82
CA ASN A 19 10.44 8.12 15.03
C ASN A 19 9.18 8.98 15.21
N TYR A 20 9.24 9.98 16.10
CA TYR A 20 8.13 10.90 16.33
C TYR A 20 7.65 11.63 15.07
N ALA A 21 8.50 11.82 14.06
CA ALA A 21 8.08 12.42 12.80
C ALA A 21 7.14 11.49 12.02
N VAL A 22 7.32 10.16 12.15
CA VAL A 22 6.41 9.15 11.57
C VAL A 22 5.16 9.00 12.44
N LEU A 23 5.31 8.92 13.76
CA LEU A 23 4.18 8.74 14.69
C LEU A 23 3.18 9.91 14.64
N ASN A 24 3.68 11.13 14.45
CA ASN A 24 2.86 12.34 14.37
C ASN A 24 2.63 12.81 12.92
N ALA A 25 3.03 12.02 11.92
CA ALA A 25 2.79 12.36 10.53
C ALA A 25 1.28 12.41 10.27
N VAL A 26 0.84 13.43 9.51
CA VAL A 26 -0.53 13.50 9.05
C VAL A 26 -0.76 12.39 8.03
N ASN A 27 -1.73 11.53 8.28
CA ASN A 27 -2.09 10.43 7.39
C ASN A 27 -3.63 10.37 7.23
N PRO A 28 -4.16 10.58 6.01
CA PRO A 28 -3.46 10.77 4.74
C PRO A 28 -2.73 12.12 4.64
N ASP A 29 -1.61 12.15 3.91
CA ASP A 29 -0.94 13.38 3.51
C ASP A 29 -1.90 14.22 2.64
N PRO A 30 -2.05 15.53 2.92
CA PRO A 30 -3.06 16.37 2.28
C PRO A 30 -2.84 16.58 0.77
N LEU A 31 -1.62 16.35 0.25
CA LEU A 31 -1.28 16.55 -1.16
C LEU A 31 -1.07 15.24 -1.90
N LEU A 32 -0.50 14.24 -1.23
CA LEU A 32 -0.04 13.00 -1.84
C LEU A 32 -0.91 11.78 -1.49
N GLY A 33 -1.83 11.90 -0.52
CA GLY A 33 -2.69 10.80 -0.08
C GLY A 33 -2.03 9.94 1.00
N TYR A 34 -2.35 8.65 1.09
CA TYR A 34 -1.85 7.81 2.18
C TYR A 34 -0.33 7.62 2.09
N ALA A 35 0.40 8.19 3.06
CA ALA A 35 1.85 8.06 3.20
C ALA A 35 2.24 6.83 4.04
N HIS A 36 1.36 6.44 4.95
CA HIS A 36 1.53 5.28 5.83
C HIS A 36 0.25 4.43 5.80
N GLY A 37 0.36 3.11 5.95
CA GLY A 37 -0.81 2.26 6.21
C GLY A 37 -1.48 2.57 7.56
N PRO A 38 -2.72 2.11 7.80
CA PRO A 38 -3.59 1.34 6.91
C PRO A 38 -4.36 2.20 5.89
N ILE A 39 -4.54 1.68 4.68
CA ILE A 39 -5.26 2.35 3.57
C ILE A 39 -6.68 1.78 3.48
N PRO A 40 -7.74 2.59 3.60
CA PRO A 40 -9.11 2.09 3.54
C PRO A 40 -9.48 1.60 2.15
N ASN A 41 -10.31 0.56 2.10
CA ASN A 41 -10.90 0.04 0.87
C ASN A 41 -12.39 0.41 0.82
N ASN A 42 -12.71 1.52 0.17
CA ASN A 42 -14.09 2.02 0.06
C ASN A 42 -14.97 1.18 -0.88
N ASN A 43 -14.38 0.26 -1.65
CA ASN A 43 -15.06 -0.57 -2.65
C ASN A 43 -14.63 -2.05 -2.52
N PRO A 44 -14.88 -2.71 -1.38
CA PRO A 44 -14.47 -4.09 -1.16
C PRO A 44 -15.15 -5.01 -2.19
N GLY A 45 -14.36 -5.88 -2.82
CA GLY A 45 -14.85 -6.85 -3.81
C GLY A 45 -15.20 -6.28 -5.19
N TRP A 46 -15.15 -4.97 -5.39
CA TRP A 46 -15.48 -4.36 -6.67
C TRP A 46 -14.49 -4.78 -7.78
N LYS A 47 -15.00 -5.07 -8.99
CA LYS A 47 -14.23 -5.43 -10.19
C LYS A 47 -14.76 -4.65 -11.42
N PRO A 48 -13.90 -4.29 -12.39
CA PRO A 48 -14.32 -3.61 -13.62
C PRO A 48 -15.12 -4.55 -14.54
N ALA A 49 -15.97 -3.97 -15.39
CA ALA A 49 -16.84 -4.72 -16.30
C ALA A 49 -16.08 -5.63 -17.28
N ALA A 50 -14.89 -5.20 -17.74
CA ALA A 50 -14.05 -6.03 -18.61
C ALA A 50 -13.60 -7.33 -17.93
N TYR A 51 -13.30 -7.28 -16.62
CA TYR A 51 -12.93 -8.46 -15.84
C TYR A 51 -14.13 -9.41 -15.71
N THR A 52 -15.30 -8.89 -15.33
CA THR A 52 -16.49 -9.74 -15.15
C THR A 52 -16.93 -10.39 -16.47
N ALA A 53 -16.84 -9.66 -17.59
CA ALA A 53 -17.10 -10.20 -18.92
C ALA A 53 -16.07 -11.27 -19.32
N ALA A 54 -14.78 -11.06 -19.06
CA ALA A 54 -13.73 -12.03 -19.35
C ALA A 54 -13.91 -13.32 -18.55
N VAL A 55 -14.24 -13.23 -17.26
CA VAL A 55 -14.52 -14.39 -16.41
C VAL A 55 -15.75 -15.14 -16.91
N ALA A 56 -16.83 -14.44 -17.28
CA ALA A 56 -18.03 -15.06 -17.84
C ALA A 56 -17.75 -15.78 -19.18
N ALA A 57 -16.78 -15.29 -19.96
CA ALA A 57 -16.29 -15.93 -21.18
C ALA A 57 -15.27 -17.08 -20.93
N GLY A 58 -15.02 -17.43 -19.66
CA GLY A 58 -14.10 -18.52 -19.28
C GLY A 58 -12.64 -18.10 -19.07
N ASN A 59 -12.29 -16.82 -19.23
CA ASN A 59 -10.95 -16.32 -18.97
C ASN A 59 -10.79 -15.89 -17.49
N VAL A 60 -10.57 -16.88 -16.62
CA VAL A 60 -10.36 -16.65 -15.18
C VAL A 60 -9.02 -16.02 -14.82
N ARG A 61 -8.10 -15.86 -15.78
CA ARG A 61 -6.74 -15.31 -15.57
C ARG A 61 -6.56 -13.90 -16.15
N TYR A 62 -7.66 -13.19 -16.35
CA TYR A 62 -7.63 -11.84 -16.89
C TYR A 62 -6.87 -10.88 -15.96
N ASP A 63 -5.77 -10.29 -16.45
CA ASP A 63 -5.00 -9.26 -15.72
C ASP A 63 -5.70 -7.90 -15.88
N ILE A 64 -6.15 -7.32 -14.77
CA ILE A 64 -6.89 -6.06 -14.77
C ILE A 64 -5.94 -4.91 -15.15
N LYS A 65 -6.30 -4.20 -16.22
CA LYS A 65 -5.56 -3.06 -16.71
C LYS A 65 -6.10 -1.78 -16.09
N ALA A 66 -5.24 -0.78 -16.01
CA ALA A 66 -5.59 0.59 -15.65
C ALA A 66 -6.76 1.13 -16.48
N ALA A 67 -6.79 0.83 -17.77
CA ALA A 67 -7.83 1.27 -18.69
C ALA A 67 -9.21 0.67 -18.36
N ASP A 68 -9.26 -0.56 -17.83
CA ASP A 68 -10.52 -1.23 -17.49
C ASP A 68 -11.20 -0.54 -16.30
N ILE A 69 -10.40 -0.09 -15.33
CA ILE A 69 -10.87 0.68 -14.17
C ILE A 69 -11.31 2.08 -14.61
N ALA A 70 -10.60 2.71 -15.55
CA ALA A 70 -10.98 4.03 -16.07
C ALA A 70 -12.28 3.98 -16.90
N ALA A 71 -12.48 2.90 -17.66
CA ALA A 71 -13.69 2.71 -18.48
C ALA A 71 -14.94 2.42 -17.64
N THR A 72 -14.77 1.83 -16.46
CA THR A 72 -15.85 1.58 -15.51
C THR A 72 -15.32 1.92 -14.11
N PRO A 73 -15.46 3.18 -13.66
CA PRO A 73 -14.95 3.58 -12.35
C PRO A 73 -15.77 2.94 -11.21
N PRO A 74 -15.16 2.74 -10.02
CA PRO A 74 -15.87 2.24 -8.85
C PRO A 74 -16.92 3.25 -8.36
N PRO A 75 -17.97 2.77 -7.67
CA PRO A 75 -19.08 3.61 -7.22
C PRO A 75 -18.69 4.61 -6.12
N ASN A 76 -17.83 4.21 -5.18
CA ASN A 76 -17.30 5.10 -4.15
C ASN A 76 -15.94 5.66 -4.56
N GLN A 77 -15.63 6.87 -4.11
CA GLN A 77 -14.33 7.50 -4.36
C GLN A 77 -13.20 6.62 -3.84
N ALA A 78 -12.34 6.19 -4.77
CA ALA A 78 -11.12 5.47 -4.46
C ALA A 78 -10.08 6.42 -3.83
N VAL A 79 -9.19 5.89 -3.01
CA VAL A 79 -8.19 6.71 -2.32
C VAL A 79 -6.92 6.92 -3.15
N VAL A 80 -6.21 8.01 -2.88
CA VAL A 80 -4.93 8.29 -3.55
C VAL A 80 -3.79 7.65 -2.75
N LEU A 81 -2.94 6.90 -3.43
CA LEU A 81 -1.70 6.36 -2.88
C LEU A 81 -0.60 7.41 -3.00
N ASN A 82 0.23 7.55 -1.96
CA ASN A 82 1.47 8.32 -2.08
C ASN A 82 2.36 7.73 -3.21
N LYS A 83 3.15 8.59 -3.83
CA LYS A 83 4.12 8.22 -4.88
C LYS A 83 5.18 7.27 -4.34
N GLU A 84 5.62 7.49 -3.12
CA GLU A 84 6.56 6.62 -2.43
C GLU A 84 5.80 5.45 -1.82
N ASN A 85 6.06 4.23 -2.29
CA ASN A 85 5.56 3.02 -1.65
C ASN A 85 6.74 2.17 -1.18
N THR A 86 6.53 1.49 -0.07
CA THR A 86 7.52 0.64 0.60
C THR A 86 7.61 -0.76 0.00
N GLY A 87 6.84 -1.05 -1.06
CA GLY A 87 6.64 -2.41 -1.58
C GLY A 87 5.63 -3.24 -0.79
N VAL A 88 5.03 -2.70 0.28
CA VAL A 88 4.00 -3.39 1.08
C VAL A 88 2.60 -2.97 0.62
N CYS A 89 1.67 -3.92 0.53
CA CYS A 89 0.26 -3.62 0.30
C CYS A 89 -0.46 -3.30 1.60
N ASP A 90 -0.64 -2.00 1.85
CA ASP A 90 -1.24 -1.50 3.09
C ASP A 90 -2.78 -1.40 3.07
N ILE A 91 -3.44 -2.00 2.06
CA ILE A 91 -4.89 -1.90 1.87
C ILE A 91 -5.62 -2.79 2.89
N VAL A 92 -6.61 -2.21 3.57
CA VAL A 92 -7.50 -2.93 4.48
C VAL A 92 -8.39 -3.87 3.69
N VAL A 93 -8.28 -5.17 3.98
CA VAL A 93 -9.09 -6.23 3.36
C VAL A 93 -10.27 -6.64 4.24
N ASN A 94 -10.13 -6.53 5.57
CA ASN A 94 -11.21 -6.76 6.52
C ASN A 94 -11.18 -5.64 7.58
N PRO A 95 -12.08 -4.64 7.48
CA PRO A 95 -12.13 -3.55 8.43
C PRO A 95 -12.37 -4.04 9.86
N PRO A 96 -11.82 -3.35 10.88
CA PRO A 96 -11.06 -2.10 10.79
C PRO A 96 -9.53 -2.29 10.66
N ALA A 97 -9.01 -3.50 10.84
CA ALA A 97 -7.59 -3.67 11.18
C ALA A 97 -6.80 -4.64 10.29
N GLN A 98 -7.46 -5.48 9.49
CA GLN A 98 -6.72 -6.46 8.70
C GLN A 98 -6.26 -5.85 7.38
N MET A 99 -4.95 -5.60 7.26
CA MET A 99 -4.29 -5.19 6.04
C MET A 99 -3.93 -6.40 5.17
N CYS A 100 -3.82 -6.21 3.86
CA CYS A 100 -3.33 -7.24 2.95
C CYS A 100 -1.92 -7.70 3.33
N GLY A 101 -1.00 -6.75 3.54
CA GLY A 101 0.34 -6.99 4.06
C GLY A 101 1.29 -7.73 3.11
N MET A 102 0.87 -8.03 1.88
CA MET A 102 1.77 -8.66 0.91
C MET A 102 2.91 -7.73 0.51
N VAL A 103 4.11 -8.31 0.42
CA VAL A 103 5.36 -7.59 0.18
C VAL A 103 5.86 -7.91 -1.23
N PHE A 104 6.31 -6.88 -1.94
CA PHE A 104 6.81 -6.97 -3.31
C PHE A 104 8.17 -6.29 -3.40
N SER A 105 9.11 -6.94 -4.10
CA SER A 105 10.43 -6.37 -4.40
C SER A 105 10.39 -5.28 -5.48
N GLU A 106 9.31 -5.22 -6.25
CA GLU A 106 9.18 -4.34 -7.41
C GLU A 106 7.85 -3.57 -7.38
N GLY A 107 7.93 -2.25 -7.58
CA GLY A 107 6.75 -1.39 -7.68
C GLY A 107 5.73 -1.84 -8.75
N PRO A 108 6.15 -2.26 -9.97
CA PRO A 108 5.24 -2.83 -10.96
C PRO A 108 4.41 -4.02 -10.44
N ALA A 109 5.02 -4.91 -9.65
CA ALA A 109 4.36 -6.09 -9.10
C ALA A 109 3.31 -5.69 -8.06
N LEU A 110 3.64 -4.79 -7.12
CA LEU A 110 2.69 -4.24 -6.16
C LEU A 110 1.52 -3.54 -6.87
N ARG A 111 1.79 -2.72 -7.90
CA ARG A 111 0.73 -2.05 -8.67
C ARG A 111 -0.18 -3.06 -9.39
N ARG A 112 0.37 -4.15 -9.93
CA ARG A 112 -0.45 -5.23 -10.53
C ARG A 112 -1.30 -5.91 -9.48
N HIS A 113 -0.70 -6.29 -8.35
CA HIS A 113 -1.42 -6.88 -7.24
C HIS A 113 -2.58 -6.00 -6.78
N ILE A 114 -2.35 -4.70 -6.56
CA ILE A 114 -3.42 -3.79 -6.14
C ILE A 114 -4.54 -3.72 -7.20
N ARG A 115 -4.22 -3.67 -8.49
CA ARG A 115 -5.27 -3.69 -9.53
C ARG A 115 -6.07 -4.99 -9.55
N ASN A 116 -5.41 -6.13 -9.34
CA ASN A 116 -6.06 -7.44 -9.43
C ASN A 116 -6.83 -7.80 -8.18
N GLU A 117 -6.30 -7.50 -7.00
CA GLU A 117 -6.88 -7.92 -5.72
C GLU A 117 -7.69 -6.79 -5.05
N HIS A 118 -7.33 -5.54 -5.32
CA HIS A 118 -7.89 -4.34 -4.67
C HIS A 118 -8.31 -3.28 -5.69
N SER A 119 -8.89 -3.72 -6.81
CA SER A 119 -9.27 -2.94 -7.99
C SER A 119 -10.01 -1.64 -7.71
N GLY A 120 -10.85 -1.60 -6.67
CA GLY A 120 -11.66 -0.43 -6.32
C GLY A 120 -11.10 0.39 -5.16
N ALA A 121 -10.00 -0.03 -4.54
CA ALA A 121 -9.48 0.61 -3.34
C ALA A 121 -8.80 1.95 -3.66
N ILE A 122 -7.97 2.00 -4.70
CA ILE A 122 -7.15 3.17 -5.01
C ILE A 122 -7.39 3.73 -6.42
N VAL A 123 -7.22 5.03 -6.56
CA VAL A 123 -7.05 5.68 -7.87
C VAL A 123 -5.81 5.07 -8.51
N ASN A 124 -5.92 4.70 -9.79
CA ASN A 124 -4.88 3.97 -10.50
C ASN A 124 -3.49 4.56 -10.20
N PRO A 125 -2.60 3.81 -9.53
CA PRO A 125 -1.33 4.35 -9.06
C PRO A 125 -0.52 4.76 -10.28
N SER A 126 -0.35 6.08 -10.45
CA SER A 126 0.34 6.63 -11.61
C SER A 126 1.76 6.07 -11.72
N ARG A 127 2.34 6.07 -12.93
CA ARG A 127 3.69 5.56 -13.22
C ARG A 127 4.83 6.26 -12.45
N ARG A 128 4.56 7.23 -11.57
CA ARG A 128 5.57 8.01 -10.83
C ARG A 128 5.86 7.53 -9.41
N SER A 129 5.83 6.22 -9.18
CA SER A 129 6.48 5.66 -7.99
C SER A 129 7.98 5.58 -8.29
N LYS A 130 8.73 6.66 -8.02
CA LYS A 130 10.19 6.51 -7.90
C LYS A 130 10.42 5.75 -6.59
N THR A 131 11.15 4.66 -6.64
CA THR A 131 11.63 3.95 -5.45
C THR A 131 12.63 4.85 -4.71
N GLN A 132 12.81 4.67 -3.38
CA GLN A 132 13.80 5.44 -2.60
C GLN A 132 15.19 5.48 -3.28
N PRO A 133 15.71 4.38 -3.85
CA PRO A 133 16.98 4.39 -4.59
C PRO A 133 16.96 5.27 -5.85
N GLU A 134 15.85 5.32 -6.60
CA GLU A 134 15.69 6.20 -7.78
C GLU A 134 15.57 7.68 -7.42
N ILE A 135 15.11 8.00 -6.20
CA ILE A 135 15.10 9.37 -5.67
C ILE A 135 16.52 9.79 -5.29
N ILE A 136 17.28 8.88 -4.67
CA ILE A 136 18.67 9.14 -4.24
C ILE A 136 19.61 9.25 -5.44
N ALA A 137 19.34 8.51 -6.53
CA ALA A 137 20.18 8.49 -7.73
C ALA A 137 19.91 9.63 -8.73
N GLY A 138 18.81 10.39 -8.57
CA GLY A 138 18.41 11.50 -9.45
C GLY A 138 17.49 11.11 -10.61
#